data_AF-A0A0B0D652-F1
#
_entry.id   AF-A0A0B0D652-F1
#
_cell.length_a   1.000
_cell.length_b   1.000
_cell.length_c   1.000
_cell.angle_alpha   90.00
_cell.angle_beta   90.00
_cell.angle_gamma   90.00
#
_symmetry.space_group_name_H-M   'P 1'
#
loop_
_entity.id
_entity.type
_entity.pdbx_description
1 polymer ?
#
loop_
_entity_poly.entity_id
_entity_poly.type
_entity_poly.pdbx_seq_one_letter_code
_entity_poly.pdbx_strand_id
1 'polypeptide(L)'
;MLSGEEVKKLRWKQWLIMNVGIAVLLIGMEFYFRQGLSPRMMLFIIVLLLLTLACIQFYQWKTGKAVGLKTTRSIQKYEREKLGEKQWNRQMKIGFITLFVLSVLFMIFGFAFDFSSLINNYESSPFNFVGAAVGVIIGFLLRIRKIDRSNKEDLQTFSRDMAIRSREGQRFSWC
;
A
#
# COMPACT_ATOMS: atom_id res chain seq x y z
N MET A 1 16.83 -9.35 -14.36
CA MET A 1 16.20 -9.55 -13.04
C MET A 1 16.93 -8.69 -12.03
N LEU A 2 16.23 -7.97 -11.15
CA LEU A 2 16.88 -7.13 -10.13
C LEU A 2 17.62 -8.02 -9.12
N SER A 3 18.83 -7.64 -8.72
CA SER A 3 19.57 -8.38 -7.69
C SER A 3 18.91 -8.18 -6.32
N GLY A 4 19.10 -9.13 -5.39
CA GLY A 4 18.51 -9.04 -4.05
C GLY A 4 18.92 -7.77 -3.28
N GLU A 5 20.11 -7.23 -3.55
CA GLU A 5 20.60 -5.98 -2.97
C GLU A 5 19.95 -4.74 -3.58
N GLU A 6 19.70 -4.74 -4.89
CA GLU A 6 18.99 -3.66 -5.58
C GLU A 6 17.56 -3.53 -5.09
N VAL A 7 16.86 -4.65 -4.89
CA VAL A 7 15.50 -4.66 -4.35
C VAL A 7 15.47 -4.07 -2.93
N LYS A 8 16.44 -4.41 -2.07
CA LYS A 8 16.55 -3.83 -0.73
C LYS A 8 16.77 -2.31 -0.77
N LYS A 9 17.68 -1.83 -1.62
CA LYS A 9 17.94 -0.38 -1.80
C LYS A 9 16.69 0.37 -2.31
N LEU A 10 15.98 -0.20 -3.28
CA LEU A 10 14.75 0.42 -3.82
C LEU A 10 13.63 0.43 -2.77
N ARG A 11 13.47 -0.64 -1.98
CA ARG A 11 12.49 -0.70 -0.88
C ARG A 11 12.81 0.28 0.25
N TRP A 12 14.08 0.44 0.60
CA TRP A 12 14.51 1.44 1.58
C TRP A 12 14.15 2.86 1.12
N LYS A 13 14.41 3.18 -0.16
CA LYS A 13 14.00 4.45 -0.75
C LYS A 13 12.49 4.65 -0.72
N GLN A 14 11.69 3.63 -1.04
CA GLN A 14 10.23 3.71 -0.94
C GLN A 14 9.75 3.94 0.50
N TRP A 15 10.34 3.24 1.46
CA TRP A 15 10.02 3.43 2.87
C TRP A 15 10.33 4.85 3.32
N LEU A 16 11.50 5.39 2.95
CA LEU A 16 11.89 6.75 3.29
C LEU A 16 10.93 7.78 2.66
N ILE A 17 10.64 7.67 1.35
CA ILE A 17 9.70 8.56 0.66
C ILE A 17 8.31 8.51 1.30
N MET A 18 7.84 7.32 1.67
CA MET A 18 6.52 7.15 2.30
C MET A 18 6.48 7.78 3.69
N ASN A 19 7.50 7.55 4.54
CA ASN A 19 7.55 8.16 5.88
C ASN A 19 7.68 9.67 5.83
N VAL A 20 8.53 10.21 4.94
CA VAL A 20 8.65 11.66 4.73
C VAL A 20 7.32 12.24 4.22
N GLY A 21 6.66 11.58 3.27
CA GLY A 21 5.36 12.01 2.77
C GLY A 21 4.28 12.04 3.86
N ILE A 22 4.23 11.03 4.71
CA ILE A 22 3.32 11.00 5.87
C ILE A 22 3.66 12.12 6.84
N ALA A 23 4.94 12.29 7.20
CA ALA A 23 5.36 13.34 8.12
C ALA A 23 4.96 14.74 7.62
N VAL A 24 5.20 15.02 6.33
CA VAL A 24 4.78 16.29 5.70
C VAL A 24 3.26 16.47 5.74
N LEU A 25 2.50 15.41 5.46
CA LEU A 25 1.04 15.44 5.50
C LEU A 25 0.53 15.70 6.93
N LEU A 26 1.10 15.05 7.94
CA LEU A 26 0.72 15.25 9.34
C LEU A 26 1.08 16.65 9.85
N ILE A 27 2.28 17.15 9.54
CA ILE A 27 2.69 18.52 9.87
C ILE A 27 1.78 19.54 9.16
N GLY A 28 1.43 19.29 7.90
CA GLY A 28 0.51 20.13 7.15
C GLY A 28 -0.90 20.17 7.76
N MET A 29 -1.41 19.04 8.24
CA MET A 29 -2.70 18.98 8.95
C MET A 29 -2.67 19.75 10.26
N GLU A 30 -1.62 19.56 11.06
CA GLU A 30 -1.43 20.29 12.32
C GLU A 30 -1.37 21.81 12.07
N PHE A 31 -0.60 22.25 11.07
CA PHE A 31 -0.55 23.65 10.68
C PHE A 31 -1.92 24.17 10.22
N TYR A 32 -2.65 23.39 9.43
CA TYR A 32 -3.99 23.75 8.96
C TYR A 32 -4.96 24.01 10.12
N PHE A 33 -4.98 23.14 11.14
CA PHE A 33 -5.83 23.31 12.31
C PHE A 33 -5.42 24.51 13.17
N ARG A 34 -4.11 24.78 13.31
CA ARG A 34 -3.61 25.97 14.04
C ARG A 34 -4.06 27.29 13.42
N GLN A 35 -4.33 27.32 12.11
CA GLN A 35 -4.87 28.49 11.43
C GLN A 35 -6.39 28.67 11.65
N GLY A 36 -7.03 27.80 12.46
CA GLY A 36 -8.46 27.86 12.72
C GLY A 36 -9.32 27.51 11.49
N LEU A 37 -8.73 26.86 10.49
CA LEU A 37 -9.43 26.51 9.26
C LEU A 37 -10.42 25.36 9.50
N SER A 38 -11.48 25.32 8.68
CA SER A 38 -12.57 24.37 8.86
C SER A 38 -12.10 22.91 8.74
N PRO A 39 -12.31 22.05 9.76
CA PRO A 39 -12.03 20.62 9.69
C PRO A 39 -12.79 19.93 8.56
N ARG A 40 -14.00 20.41 8.26
CA ARG A 40 -14.84 19.89 7.18
C ARG A 40 -14.15 20.04 5.81
N MET A 41 -13.54 21.20 5.55
CA MET A 41 -12.78 21.43 4.32
C MET A 41 -11.56 20.52 4.22
N MET A 42 -10.81 20.33 5.31
CA MET A 42 -9.68 19.40 5.34
C MET A 42 -10.12 17.96 5.01
N LEU A 43 -11.24 17.54 5.60
CA LEU A 43 -11.80 16.22 5.34
C LEU A 43 -12.17 16.04 3.86
N PHE A 44 -12.79 17.04 3.23
CA PHE A 44 -13.07 16.99 1.79
C PHE A 44 -11.80 16.91 0.93
N ILE A 45 -10.73 17.60 1.31
CA ILE A 45 -9.43 17.48 0.64
C ILE A 45 -8.90 16.03 0.76
N ILE A 46 -9.00 15.41 1.95
CA ILE A 46 -8.60 14.01 2.15
C ILE A 46 -9.45 13.07 1.28
N VAL A 47 -10.76 13.28 1.21
CA VAL A 47 -11.67 12.49 0.35
C VAL A 47 -11.27 12.61 -1.11
N LEU A 48 -10.98 13.82 -1.60
CA LEU A 48 -10.51 14.04 -2.97
C LEU A 48 -9.18 13.32 -3.25
N LEU A 49 -8.24 13.33 -2.28
CA LEU A 49 -6.98 12.60 -2.39
C LEU A 49 -7.21 11.08 -2.45
N LEU A 50 -8.08 10.53 -1.59
CA LEU A 50 -8.40 9.11 -1.58
C LEU A 50 -9.08 8.66 -2.88
N LEU A 51 -10.01 9.46 -3.41
CA LEU A 51 -10.64 9.21 -4.71
C LEU A 51 -9.62 9.27 -5.85
N THR A 52 -8.72 10.24 -5.83
CA THR A 52 -7.64 10.34 -6.83
C THR A 52 -6.76 9.10 -6.80
N LEU A 53 -6.37 8.63 -5.61
CA LEU A 53 -5.62 7.38 -5.44
C LEU A 53 -6.42 6.16 -5.92
N ALA A 54 -7.72 6.10 -5.64
CA ALA A 54 -8.59 5.04 -6.12
C ALA A 54 -8.68 5.03 -7.65
N CYS A 55 -8.80 6.20 -8.29
CA CYS A 55 -8.80 6.33 -9.75
C CYS A 55 -7.46 5.87 -10.36
N ILE A 56 -6.33 6.27 -9.77
CA ILE A 56 -5.00 5.81 -10.21
C ILE A 56 -4.92 4.28 -10.08
N GLN A 57 -5.35 3.72 -8.94
CA GLN A 57 -5.34 2.28 -8.69
C GLN A 57 -6.23 1.51 -9.68
N PHE A 58 -7.41 2.05 -9.97
CA PHE A 58 -8.34 1.51 -10.96
C PHE A 58 -7.75 1.55 -12.38
N TYR A 59 -7.10 2.66 -12.74
CA TYR A 59 -6.40 2.78 -14.02
C TYR A 59 -5.27 1.76 -14.13
N GLN A 60 -4.46 1.58 -13.07
CA GLN A 60 -3.39 0.56 -13.04
C GLN A 60 -3.97 -0.85 -13.16
N TRP A 61 -5.10 -1.13 -12.52
CA TRP A 61 -5.78 -2.41 -12.62
C TRP A 61 -6.29 -2.68 -14.05
N LYS A 62 -6.89 -1.68 -14.70
CA LYS A 62 -7.44 -1.83 -16.07
C LYS A 62 -6.37 -1.88 -17.16
N THR A 63 -5.34 -1.05 -17.06
CA THR A 63 -4.30 -0.94 -18.10
C THR A 63 -3.12 -1.86 -17.86
N GLY A 64 -2.96 -2.37 -16.64
CA GLY A 64 -1.77 -3.12 -16.22
C GLY A 64 -0.48 -2.30 -16.20
N LYS A 65 -0.55 -0.98 -16.49
CA LYS A 65 0.60 -0.09 -16.53
C LYS A 65 0.85 0.49 -15.14
N ALA A 66 2.09 0.33 -14.66
CA ALA A 66 2.55 0.95 -13.42
C ALA A 66 2.58 2.48 -13.57
N VAL A 67 1.87 3.19 -12.69
CA VAL A 67 1.89 4.67 -12.62
C VAL A 67 2.75 5.10 -11.44
N GLY A 68 3.64 6.07 -11.66
CA GLY A 68 4.57 6.60 -10.66
C GLY A 68 6.01 6.76 -11.16
N LEU A 69 6.91 7.10 -10.23
CA LEU A 69 8.35 7.27 -10.46
C LEU A 69 8.99 5.97 -10.97
N LYS A 70 10.13 6.08 -11.68
CA LYS A 70 10.88 4.92 -12.22
C LYS A 70 11.11 3.83 -11.16
N THR A 71 11.45 4.23 -9.94
CA THR A 71 11.64 3.35 -8.77
C THR A 71 10.37 2.54 -8.44
N THR A 72 9.21 3.19 -8.42
CA THR A 72 7.93 2.54 -8.11
C THR A 72 7.52 1.58 -9.22
N ARG A 73 7.75 1.95 -10.48
CA ARG A 73 7.45 1.06 -11.62
C ARG A 73 8.28 -0.21 -11.59
N SER A 74 9.58 -0.11 -11.31
CA SER A 74 10.47 -1.27 -11.20
C SER A 74 10.05 -2.22 -10.08
N ILE A 75 9.67 -1.67 -8.92
CA ILE A 75 9.17 -2.48 -7.80
C ILE A 75 7.82 -3.13 -8.13
N GLN A 76 6.87 -2.39 -8.70
CA GLN A 76 5.57 -2.96 -9.07
C GLN A 76 5.70 -4.07 -10.11
N LYS A 77 6.62 -3.93 -11.08
CA LYS A 77 6.89 -4.99 -12.06
C LYS A 77 7.43 -6.24 -11.37
N TYR A 78 8.41 -6.09 -10.48
CA TYR A 78 8.95 -7.19 -9.69
C TYR A 78 7.87 -7.85 -8.81
N GLU A 79 7.04 -7.08 -8.12
CA GLU A 79 5.94 -7.61 -7.29
C GLU A 79 4.91 -8.37 -8.11
N ARG A 80 4.53 -7.86 -9.29
CA ARG A 80 3.59 -8.52 -10.20
C ARG A 80 4.15 -9.84 -10.72
N GLU A 81 5.43 -9.87 -11.11
CA GLU A 81 6.13 -11.10 -11.51
C GLU A 81 6.15 -12.12 -10.37
N LYS A 82 6.33 -11.66 -9.12
CA LYS A 82 6.43 -12.55 -7.95
C LYS A 82 5.09 -13.07 -7.41
N LEU A 83 4.05 -12.25 -7.42
CA LEU A 83 2.72 -12.61 -6.88
C LEU A 83 1.87 -13.38 -7.91
N GLY A 84 2.24 -13.28 -9.20
CA GLY A 84 1.42 -13.76 -10.31
C GLY A 84 0.17 -12.90 -10.55
N GLU A 85 -0.40 -12.99 -11.75
CA GLU A 85 -1.48 -12.10 -12.18
C GLU A 85 -2.75 -12.23 -11.35
N LYS A 86 -3.08 -13.44 -10.90
CA LYS A 86 -4.30 -13.71 -10.11
C LYS A 86 -4.25 -13.01 -8.75
N GLN A 87 -3.15 -13.14 -8.01
CA GLN A 87 -3.01 -12.49 -6.71
C GLN A 87 -2.82 -10.98 -6.86
N TRP A 88 -2.07 -10.54 -7.88
CA TRP A 88 -1.93 -9.13 -8.22
C TRP A 88 -3.30 -8.47 -8.46
N ASN A 89 -4.13 -9.05 -9.33
CA ASN A 89 -5.47 -8.53 -9.60
C ASN A 89 -6.35 -8.50 -8.34
N ARG A 90 -6.27 -9.52 -7.49
CA ARG A 90 -6.99 -9.52 -6.21
C ARG A 90 -6.52 -8.39 -5.29
N GLN A 91 -5.22 -8.14 -5.20
CA GLN A 91 -4.68 -7.04 -4.39
C GLN A 91 -5.08 -5.67 -4.94
N MET A 92 -5.01 -5.48 -6.26
CA MET A 92 -5.43 -4.23 -6.90
C MET A 92 -6.92 -3.96 -6.66
N LYS A 93 -7.77 -4.99 -6.80
CA LYS A 93 -9.22 -4.91 -6.54
C LYS A 93 -9.52 -4.60 -5.07
N ILE A 94 -8.89 -5.30 -4.13
CA ILE A 94 -9.07 -5.03 -2.69
C ILE A 94 -8.63 -3.60 -2.37
N GLY A 95 -7.46 -3.17 -2.85
CA GLY A 95 -6.96 -1.81 -2.61
C GLY A 95 -7.90 -0.74 -3.13
N PHE A 96 -8.43 -0.90 -4.36
CA PHE A 96 -9.44 0.00 -4.92
C PHE A 96 -10.71 0.05 -4.06
N ILE A 97 -11.27 -1.11 -3.69
CA ILE A 97 -12.49 -1.19 -2.86
C ILE A 97 -12.25 -0.53 -1.50
N THR A 98 -11.13 -0.80 -0.85
CA THR A 98 -10.79 -0.20 0.44
C THR A 98 -10.69 1.32 0.35
N LEU A 99 -10.00 1.86 -0.66
CA LEU A 99 -9.90 3.31 -0.86
C LEU A 99 -11.27 3.94 -1.14
N PHE A 100 -12.09 3.28 -1.96
CA PHE A 100 -13.44 3.76 -2.27
C PHE A 100 -14.35 3.78 -1.04
N VAL A 101 -14.38 2.68 -0.27
CA VAL A 101 -15.17 2.58 0.97
C VAL A 101 -14.70 3.62 1.99
N LEU A 102 -13.39 3.80 2.19
CA LEU A 102 -12.86 4.85 3.07
C LEU A 102 -13.28 6.24 2.62
N SER A 103 -13.26 6.52 1.31
CA SER A 103 -13.69 7.80 0.76
C SER A 103 -15.16 8.08 1.07
N VAL A 104 -16.03 7.08 0.88
CA VAL A 104 -17.46 7.19 1.18
C VAL A 104 -17.70 7.38 2.68
N LEU A 105 -17.04 6.60 3.53
CA LEU A 105 -17.16 6.73 4.99
C LEU A 105 -16.74 8.12 5.47
N PHE A 106 -15.62 8.63 4.96
CA PHE A 106 -15.17 9.98 5.28
C PHE A 106 -16.15 11.03 4.76
N MET A 107 -16.66 10.88 3.54
CA MET A 107 -17.67 11.79 3.01
C MET A 107 -18.92 11.84 3.90
N ILE A 108 -19.46 10.69 4.29
CA ILE A 108 -20.60 10.60 5.22
C ILE A 108 -20.25 11.28 6.54
N PHE A 109 -19.07 11.01 7.11
CA PHE A 109 -18.62 11.63 8.36
C PHE A 109 -18.52 13.16 8.25
N GLY A 110 -18.04 13.68 7.11
CA GLY A 110 -17.94 15.11 6.83
C GLY A 110 -19.28 15.84 6.78
N PHE A 111 -20.34 15.15 6.33
CA PHE A 111 -21.70 15.68 6.28
C PHE A 111 -22.49 15.46 7.57
N ALA A 112 -22.33 14.30 8.20
CA ALA A 112 -23.09 13.91 9.39
C ALA A 112 -22.58 14.57 10.67
N PHE A 113 -21.29 14.90 10.74
CA PHE A 113 -20.68 15.47 11.94
C PHE A 113 -20.63 17.00 11.88
N ASP A 114 -21.04 17.64 12.98
CA ASP A 114 -20.83 19.08 13.16
C ASP A 114 -19.46 19.32 13.79
N PHE A 115 -18.61 20.04 13.07
CA PHE A 115 -17.23 20.34 13.45
C PHE A 115 -17.08 21.69 14.17
N SER A 116 -18.18 22.42 14.37
CA SER A 116 -18.18 23.73 15.02
C SER A 116 -17.61 23.71 16.45
N SER A 117 -17.87 22.64 17.22
CA SER A 117 -17.33 22.44 18.58
C SER A 117 -15.86 22.02 18.61
N LEU A 118 -15.35 21.41 17.53
CA LEU A 118 -13.98 20.91 17.43
C LEU A 118 -12.96 22.03 17.17
N ILE A 119 -13.34 23.07 16.43
CA ILE A 119 -12.47 24.23 16.18
C ILE A 119 -12.19 24.99 17.47
N ASN A 120 -13.22 25.20 18.29
CA ASN A 120 -13.13 26.04 19.49
C ASN A 120 -12.33 25.39 20.63
N ASN A 121 -12.24 24.07 20.64
CA ASN A 121 -11.57 23.29 21.69
C ASN A 121 -10.38 22.49 21.15
N TYR A 122 -9.81 22.89 20.00
CA TYR A 122 -8.68 22.17 19.41
C TYR A 122 -7.41 22.40 20.25
N GLU A 123 -7.05 21.42 21.07
CA GLU A 123 -5.74 21.36 21.71
C GLU A 123 -4.77 20.58 20.83
N SER A 124 -3.72 21.27 20.36
CA SER A 124 -2.65 20.62 19.61
C SER A 124 -1.92 19.63 20.52
N SER A 125 -2.01 18.34 20.20
CA SER A 125 -1.22 17.29 20.83
C SER A 125 -0.39 16.57 19.78
N PRO A 126 0.92 16.35 20.02
CA PRO A 126 1.76 15.58 19.10
C PRO A 126 1.26 14.14 18.90
N PHE A 127 0.34 13.67 19.76
CA PHE A 127 -0.22 12.32 19.70
C PHE A 127 -1.45 12.18 18.80
N ASN A 128 -2.07 13.28 18.36
CA ASN A 128 -3.33 13.27 17.60
C ASN A 128 -3.27 12.40 16.32
N PHE A 129 -2.07 12.24 15.75
CA PHE A 129 -1.88 11.51 14.49
C PHE A 129 -0.97 10.27 14.61
N VAL A 130 -0.54 9.92 15.83
CA VAL A 130 0.37 8.78 16.03
C VAL A 130 -0.28 7.47 15.58
N GLY A 131 -1.57 7.28 15.85
CA GLY A 131 -2.30 6.09 15.40
C GLY A 131 -2.30 5.93 13.87
N ALA A 132 -2.48 7.04 13.13
CA ALA A 132 -2.45 7.04 11.67
C ALA A 132 -1.05 6.69 11.15
N ALA A 133 0.01 7.28 11.73
CA ALA A 133 1.39 6.99 11.37
C ALA A 133 1.75 5.52 11.61
N VAL A 134 1.41 4.98 12.79
CA VAL A 134 1.64 3.58 13.16
C VAL A 134 0.90 2.64 12.21
N GLY A 135 -0.37 2.94 11.89
CA GLY A 135 -1.17 2.14 10.97
C GLY A 135 -0.52 2.00 9.59
N VAL A 136 0.02 3.09 9.03
CA VAL A 136 0.69 3.06 7.72
C VAL A 136 2.00 2.27 7.78
N ILE A 137 2.80 2.44 8.83
CA ILE A 137 4.05 1.69 9.03
C ILE A 137 3.77 0.18 9.12
N ILE A 138 2.77 -0.22 9.93
CA ILE A 138 2.36 -1.62 10.06
C ILE A 138 1.88 -2.18 8.71
N GLY A 139 1.02 -1.44 8.00
CA GLY A 139 0.53 -1.84 6.69
C GLY A 139 1.64 -2.09 5.68
N PHE A 140 2.66 -1.22 5.66
CA PHE A 140 3.83 -1.39 4.81
C PHE A 140 4.66 -2.62 5.18
N LEU A 141 4.89 -2.86 6.47
CA LEU A 141 5.61 -4.05 6.95
C LEU A 141 4.87 -5.35 6.61
N LEU A 142 3.54 -5.39 6.76
CA LEU A 142 2.72 -6.54 6.39
C LEU A 142 2.79 -6.83 4.89
N ARG A 143 2.79 -5.80 4.04
CA ARG A 143 2.94 -5.95 2.59
C ARG A 143 4.30 -6.56 2.24
N ILE A 144 5.39 -6.02 2.80
CA ILE A 144 6.73 -6.56 2.59
C ILE A 144 6.81 -8.02 3.02
N ARG A 145 6.34 -8.33 4.24
CA ARG A 145 6.34 -9.70 4.76
C ARG A 145 5.56 -10.65 3.86
N LYS A 146 4.40 -10.25 3.34
CA LYS A 146 3.60 -11.07 2.43
C LYS A 146 4.35 -11.40 1.12
N ILE A 147 5.02 -10.41 0.53
CA ILE A 147 5.77 -10.55 -0.74
C ILE A 147 7.07 -11.35 -0.53
N ASP A 148 7.70 -11.22 0.62
CA ASP A 148 8.91 -11.98 0.95
C ASP A 148 8.58 -13.41 1.40
N ARG A 149 7.42 -13.65 2.01
CA ARG A 149 6.98 -14.99 2.47
C ARG A 149 6.42 -15.86 1.35
N SER A 150 5.88 -15.29 0.27
CA SER A 150 5.50 -16.08 -0.93
C SER A 150 6.67 -16.91 -1.49
N ASN A 151 7.90 -16.53 -1.14
CA ASN A 151 9.13 -17.26 -1.45
C ASN A 151 9.22 -18.68 -0.86
N LYS A 152 8.59 -18.98 0.29
CA LYS A 152 8.77 -20.29 0.97
C LYS A 152 7.85 -21.39 0.44
N GLU A 153 6.62 -21.04 0.05
CA GLU A 153 5.67 -22.01 -0.53
C GLU A 153 6.04 -22.36 -1.97
N ASP A 154 6.60 -21.42 -2.75
CA ASP A 154 7.09 -21.70 -4.10
C ASP A 154 8.38 -22.55 -4.09
N LEU A 155 9.27 -22.38 -3.11
CA LEU A 155 10.44 -23.26 -2.93
C LEU A 155 10.04 -24.67 -2.46
N GLN A 156 9.03 -24.79 -1.59
CA GLN A 156 8.53 -26.11 -1.18
C GLN A 156 7.83 -26.84 -2.33
N THR A 157 7.03 -26.13 -3.13
CA THR A 157 6.38 -26.71 -4.31
C THR A 157 7.41 -27.09 -5.37
N PHE A 158 8.40 -26.24 -5.63
CA PHE A 158 9.48 -26.51 -6.59
C PHE A 158 10.42 -27.64 -6.15
N SER A 159 10.80 -27.73 -4.86
CA SER A 159 11.55 -28.86 -4.32
C SER A 159 10.74 -30.16 -4.33
N ARG A 160 9.43 -30.09 -4.09
CA ARG A 160 8.53 -31.26 -4.11
C ARG A 160 8.32 -31.77 -5.53
N ASP A 161 8.13 -30.87 -6.51
CA ASP A 161 8.01 -31.23 -7.93
C ASP A 161 9.33 -31.75 -8.51
N MET A 162 10.49 -31.20 -8.10
CA MET A 162 11.79 -31.77 -8.47
C MET A 162 12.06 -33.14 -7.82
N ALA A 163 11.63 -33.35 -6.58
CA ALA A 163 11.74 -34.66 -5.91
C ALA A 163 10.84 -35.74 -6.55
N ILE A 164 9.68 -35.34 -7.10
CA ILE A 164 8.80 -36.23 -7.86
C ILE A 164 9.41 -36.53 -9.24
N ARG A 165 9.90 -35.51 -9.96
CA ARG A 165 10.58 -35.69 -11.25
C ARG A 165 11.87 -36.51 -11.18
N SER A 166 12.66 -36.40 -10.10
CA SER A 166 13.87 -37.23 -9.95
C SER A 166 13.54 -38.70 -9.72
N ARG A 167 12.43 -39.01 -9.03
CA ARG A 167 11.92 -40.39 -8.86
C ARG A 167 11.37 -40.96 -10.17
N GLU A 168 10.70 -40.15 -10.98
CA GLU A 168 10.20 -40.59 -12.29
C GLU A 168 11.34 -40.80 -13.29
N GLY A 169 12.35 -39.92 -13.29
CA GLY A 169 13.54 -40.07 -14.15
C GLY A 169 14.40 -41.30 -13.83
N GLN A 170 14.44 -41.75 -12.56
CA GLN A 170 15.13 -42.98 -12.18
C GLN A 170 14.34 -44.27 -12.47
N ARG A 171 13.02 -44.17 -12.70
CA ARG A 171 12.17 -45.33 -12.98
C ARG A 171 12.23 -45.78 -14.45
N PHE A 172 12.81 -44.95 -15.33
CA PHE A 172 12.93 -45.23 -16.78
C PHE A 172 14.34 -45.62 -17.25
N SER A 173 15.33 -45.79 -16.35
CA SER A 173 16.69 -46.19 -16.74
C SER A 173 16.99 -47.69 -16.60
N TRP A 174 15.97 -48.54 -16.45
CA TRP A 174 16.11 -49.99 -16.28
C TRP A 174 15.09 -50.79 -17.12
N CYS A 175 14.92 -50.40 -18.39
CA CYS A 175 14.30 -51.23 -19.42
C CYS A 175 15.20 -51.22 -20.66
#